data_AF-A0A386UMZ3-F1
#
_entry.id   AF-A0A386UMZ3-F1
#
_cell.length_a   1.000
_cell.length_b   1.000
_cell.length_c   1.000
_cell.angle_alpha   90.00
_cell.angle_beta   90.00
_cell.angle_gamma   90.00
#
_symmetry.space_group_name_H-M   'P 1'
#
loop_
_entity.id
_entity.type
_entity.pdbx_description
1 polymer ?
#
loop_
_entity_poly.entity_id
_entity_poly.type
_entity_poly.pdbx_seq_one_letter_code
_entity_poly.pdbx_strand_id
1 'polypeptide(L)'
;MEQTGKLRIAVLGTSNSVMKNGYTTALSSQCEVIRIVSGRKPVFGVLQALMANLDRLRDCDMIVLDHYINDMAFYADHIPPEIYRRHVLNLYALLAAIGTPVVSLLLPLRDLDPGNAHYRFVREEGLRHGFALIDLNGQGFKWHHFWDRLHLRHHVAYMVGLRLSEILRLSARTQLLSHRRPPALPAPLPYTVIPAAEIARANGLKTQRLTNAILDTDYVDVPVQPIRIPVSDCCSFPVELLSVGLINRGTDHSAARLMAGEQPRCLAMHEVGYFHEYLDPGIQLQGDPMISSNTQAFACRFLFDRRPVLPEGTPKPPARLSEVLLYDGGTVPIRADLPAGLKIAVPGIVDEVTAALDSIDLHELHPERTARAVNTLRDTAVALETHDTALSLQLMRIAAAMRPAGQFLVSKVREYERAGASQSGHPAPADQPKRPPPRMPLKTRLRRKAGRLRQLVIRRLRQT
;
A
#
# COMPACT_ATOMS: atom_id res chain seq x y z
N MET A 1 3.79 -16.69 38.89
CA MET A 1 4.12 -15.35 38.37
C MET A 1 4.24 -15.46 36.86
N GLU A 2 3.17 -15.20 36.11
CA GLU A 2 3.25 -15.16 34.65
C GLU A 2 3.88 -13.82 34.24
N GLN A 3 5.10 -13.86 33.70
CA GLN A 3 5.63 -12.72 32.96
C GLN A 3 4.77 -12.56 31.70
N THR A 4 3.81 -11.64 31.74
CA THR A 4 3.05 -11.23 30.56
C THR A 4 3.95 -10.36 29.67
N GLY A 5 4.93 -10.98 29.01
CA GLY A 5 5.68 -10.33 27.94
C GLY A 5 4.73 -9.80 26.88
N LYS A 6 5.07 -8.67 26.26
CA LYS A 6 4.32 -8.19 25.09
C LYS A 6 4.52 -9.18 23.95
N LEU A 7 3.44 -9.50 23.25
CA LEU A 7 3.48 -10.34 22.04
C LEU A 7 4.40 -9.68 21.00
N ARG A 8 5.37 -10.43 20.48
CA ARG A 8 6.32 -9.98 19.45
C ARG A 8 5.78 -10.32 18.08
N ILE A 9 5.39 -9.30 17.32
CA ILE A 9 4.76 -9.43 16.00
C ILE A 9 5.68 -8.84 14.95
N ALA A 10 6.08 -9.67 13.98
CA ALA A 10 6.66 -9.18 12.74
C ALA A 10 5.55 -8.80 11.75
N VAL A 11 5.63 -7.63 11.13
CA VAL A 11 4.69 -7.20 10.08
C VAL A 11 5.44 -7.20 8.76
N LEU A 12 5.14 -8.18 7.89
CA LEU A 12 5.54 -8.21 6.48
C LEU A 12 4.48 -7.48 5.67
N GLY A 13 4.70 -6.17 5.51
CA GLY A 13 3.66 -5.25 5.10
C GLY A 13 3.92 -4.47 3.81
N THR A 14 2.88 -3.79 3.29
CA THR A 14 2.95 -2.84 2.18
C THR A 14 2.96 -1.38 2.67
N SER A 15 2.66 -0.41 1.80
CA SER A 15 2.53 1.01 2.13
C SER A 15 1.57 1.28 3.30
N ASN A 16 0.48 0.53 3.45
CA ASN A 16 -0.44 0.67 4.58
C ASN A 16 0.24 0.40 5.94
N SER A 17 1.30 -0.42 5.95
CA SER A 17 2.04 -0.80 7.16
C SER A 17 3.05 0.25 7.63
N VAL A 18 3.45 1.18 6.75
CA VAL A 18 4.35 2.32 7.08
C VAL A 18 3.62 3.64 7.30
N MET A 19 2.30 3.67 7.15
CA MET A 19 1.52 4.88 7.41
C MET A 19 1.75 5.37 8.84
N LYS A 20 2.20 6.63 8.97
CA LYS A 20 2.30 7.30 10.28
C LYS A 20 0.92 7.30 10.94
N ASN A 21 0.86 6.95 12.23
CA ASN A 21 -0.40 6.81 12.97
C ASN A 21 -1.40 5.86 12.29
N GLY A 22 -0.91 4.85 11.54
CA GLY A 22 -1.73 3.81 10.95
C GLY A 22 -1.91 2.60 11.88
N TYR A 23 -2.34 1.48 11.31
CA TYR A 23 -2.70 0.28 12.08
C TYR A 23 -1.50 -0.31 12.83
N THR A 24 -0.30 -0.28 12.25
CA THR A 24 0.93 -0.76 12.92
C THR A 24 1.33 0.10 14.11
N THR A 25 0.98 1.40 14.09
CA THR A 25 1.18 2.28 15.25
C THR A 25 0.24 1.91 16.39
N ALA A 26 -1.03 1.65 16.08
CA ALA A 26 -1.99 1.17 17.07
C ALA A 26 -1.61 -0.20 17.64
N LEU A 27 -1.19 -1.16 16.80
CA LEU A 27 -0.67 -2.46 17.24
C LEU A 27 0.50 -2.32 18.23
N SER A 28 1.39 -1.35 18.01
CA SER A 28 2.57 -1.10 18.86
C SER A 28 2.20 -0.63 20.28
N SER A 29 0.96 -0.21 20.52
CA SER A 29 0.50 0.17 21.87
C SER A 29 0.40 -1.03 22.82
N GLN A 30 0.12 -2.22 22.29
CA GLN A 30 -0.11 -3.44 23.07
C GLN A 30 0.87 -4.58 22.78
N CYS A 31 1.61 -4.51 21.67
CA CYS A 31 2.53 -5.54 21.18
C CYS A 31 3.92 -4.94 20.91
N GLU A 32 4.96 -5.76 20.91
CA GLU A 32 6.26 -5.39 20.32
C GLU A 32 6.16 -5.63 18.81
N VAL A 33 6.19 -4.55 18.01
CA VAL A 33 6.00 -4.65 16.56
C VAL A 33 7.32 -4.47 15.83
N ILE A 34 7.75 -5.51 15.12
CA ILE A 34 8.89 -5.51 14.23
C ILE A 34 8.39 -5.23 12.81
N ARG A 35 8.68 -4.04 12.29
CA ARG A 35 8.24 -3.63 10.95
C ARG A 35 9.23 -4.12 9.90
N ILE A 36 8.82 -5.09 9.07
CA ILE A 36 9.55 -5.56 7.89
C ILE A 36 8.72 -5.13 6.67
N VAL A 37 8.80 -3.83 6.35
CA VAL A 37 7.85 -3.23 5.41
C VAL A 37 8.49 -3.05 4.06
N SER A 38 7.69 -3.35 3.03
CA SER A 38 8.12 -3.35 1.65
C SER A 38 7.59 -2.14 0.84
N GLY A 39 6.67 -1.33 1.37
CA GLY A 39 6.16 -0.16 0.65
C GLY A 39 5.32 -0.55 -0.58
N ARG A 40 5.50 0.15 -1.73
CA ARG A 40 4.84 -0.16 -3.01
C ARG A 40 5.61 -1.28 -3.74
N LYS A 41 5.65 -2.47 -3.15
CA LYS A 41 6.32 -3.65 -3.70
C LYS A 41 5.31 -4.76 -4.05
N PRO A 42 5.54 -5.52 -5.14
CA PRO A 42 4.81 -6.75 -5.43
C PRO A 42 5.27 -7.90 -4.54
N VAL A 43 4.66 -9.08 -4.71
CA VAL A 43 5.06 -10.35 -4.08
C VAL A 43 6.59 -10.57 -4.05
N PHE A 44 7.33 -10.19 -5.10
CA PHE A 44 8.79 -10.33 -5.18
C PHE A 44 9.52 -9.52 -4.10
N GLY A 45 9.06 -8.30 -3.84
CA GLY A 45 9.66 -7.48 -2.81
C GLY A 45 9.34 -7.97 -1.39
N VAL A 46 8.25 -8.73 -1.23
CA VAL A 46 7.92 -9.42 0.03
C VAL A 46 8.77 -10.68 0.20
N LEU A 47 9.00 -11.46 -0.87
CA LEU A 47 9.96 -12.56 -0.87
C LEU A 47 11.38 -12.09 -0.51
N GLN A 48 11.84 -10.99 -1.11
CA GLN A 48 13.11 -10.37 -0.78
C GLN A 48 13.19 -9.99 0.71
N ALA A 49 12.16 -9.32 1.23
CA ALA A 49 12.11 -8.92 2.62
C ALA A 49 12.08 -10.12 3.58
N LEU A 50 11.40 -11.20 3.21
CA LEU A 50 11.37 -12.46 3.94
C LEU A 50 12.77 -13.09 4.01
N MET A 51 13.44 -13.26 2.86
CA MET A 51 14.79 -13.82 2.78
C MET A 51 15.79 -13.04 3.63
N ALA A 52 15.75 -11.71 3.56
CA ALA A 52 16.65 -10.84 4.32
C ALA A 52 16.39 -10.82 5.84
N ASN A 53 15.27 -11.39 6.31
CA ASN A 53 14.85 -11.31 7.71
C ASN A 53 14.44 -12.68 8.30
N LEU A 54 14.89 -13.79 7.73
CA LEU A 54 14.50 -15.15 8.16
C LEU A 54 14.66 -15.38 9.66
N ASP A 55 15.82 -15.08 10.22
CA ASP A 55 16.09 -15.34 11.65
C ASP A 55 15.20 -14.46 12.55
N ARG A 56 15.06 -13.17 12.20
CA ARG A 56 14.16 -12.25 12.91
C ARG A 56 12.72 -12.74 12.90
N LEU A 57 12.28 -13.35 11.80
CA LEU A 57 10.93 -13.90 11.65
C LEU A 57 10.71 -15.16 12.48
N ARG A 58 11.72 -16.02 12.63
CA ARG A 58 11.68 -17.21 13.49
C ARG A 58 11.59 -16.84 14.98
N ASP A 59 12.20 -15.73 15.36
CA ASP A 59 12.27 -15.25 16.75
C ASP A 59 11.02 -14.50 17.22
N CYS A 60 10.04 -14.30 16.34
CA CYS A 60 8.76 -13.68 16.68
C CYS A 60 7.74 -14.70 17.17
N ASP A 61 6.73 -14.21 17.87
CA ASP A 61 5.57 -15.03 18.26
C ASP A 61 4.60 -15.19 17.09
N MET A 62 4.57 -14.22 16.17
CA MET A 62 3.64 -14.17 15.05
C MET A 62 4.16 -13.30 13.91
N ILE A 63 3.76 -13.65 12.69
CA ILE A 63 3.93 -12.84 11.47
C ILE A 63 2.56 -12.35 11.02
N VAL A 64 2.39 -11.05 10.83
CA VAL A 64 1.25 -10.46 10.11
C VAL A 64 1.70 -10.19 8.67
N LEU A 65 1.00 -10.79 7.71
CA LEU A 65 1.27 -10.67 6.29
C LEU A 65 0.24 -9.76 5.62
N ASP A 66 0.68 -8.57 5.21
CA ASP A 66 -0.04 -7.59 4.40
C ASP A 66 0.74 -7.38 3.11
N HIS A 67 0.51 -8.23 2.10
CA HIS A 67 1.24 -8.17 0.81
C HIS A 67 0.36 -7.78 -0.39
N TYR A 68 -0.92 -8.12 -0.35
CA TYR A 68 -1.69 -8.37 -1.57
C TYR A 68 -2.14 -7.10 -2.28
N ILE A 69 -2.17 -5.98 -1.56
CA ILE A 69 -2.86 -4.77 -2.01
C ILE A 69 -2.22 -4.18 -3.27
N ASN A 70 -0.89 -4.17 -3.32
CA ASN A 70 -0.16 -3.72 -4.49
C ASN A 70 -0.38 -4.68 -5.65
N ASP A 71 -0.34 -5.98 -5.39
CA ASP A 71 -0.55 -7.00 -6.42
C ASP A 71 -1.91 -6.82 -7.09
N MET A 72 -3.00 -6.71 -6.31
CA MET A 72 -4.35 -6.52 -6.87
C MET A 72 -4.51 -5.20 -7.60
N ALA A 73 -3.84 -4.15 -7.13
CA ALA A 73 -3.97 -2.82 -7.69
C ALA A 73 -3.17 -2.63 -8.98
N PHE A 74 -2.03 -3.31 -9.12
CA PHE A 74 -1.03 -2.98 -10.14
C PHE A 74 -0.30 -4.16 -10.76
N TYR A 75 -0.07 -5.29 -10.06
CA TYR A 75 0.90 -6.28 -10.55
C TYR A 75 0.29 -7.58 -11.06
N ALA A 76 -0.80 -8.05 -10.46
CA ALA A 76 -1.35 -9.37 -10.73
C ALA A 76 -1.82 -9.53 -12.19
N ASP A 77 -2.35 -8.47 -12.79
CA ASP A 77 -2.81 -8.47 -14.19
C ASP A 77 -1.69 -8.21 -15.21
N HIS A 78 -0.48 -7.82 -14.75
CA HIS A 78 0.68 -7.54 -15.62
C HIS A 78 1.75 -8.63 -15.60
N ILE A 79 1.67 -9.57 -14.67
CA ILE A 79 2.55 -10.73 -14.59
C ILE A 79 1.78 -11.92 -15.15
N PRO A 80 2.39 -12.79 -16.00
CA PRO A 80 1.74 -14.00 -16.45
C PRO A 80 1.14 -14.79 -15.26
N PRO A 81 -0.16 -15.15 -15.29
CA PRO A 81 -0.85 -15.66 -14.10
C PRO A 81 -0.18 -16.86 -13.45
N GLU A 82 0.41 -17.76 -14.22
CA GLU A 82 1.16 -18.93 -13.76
C GLU A 82 2.44 -18.54 -13.02
N ILE A 83 3.16 -17.51 -13.48
CA ILE A 83 4.35 -16.99 -12.82
C ILE A 83 3.94 -16.33 -11.51
N TYR A 84 2.94 -15.45 -11.53
CA TYR A 84 2.43 -14.79 -10.33
C TYR A 84 2.02 -15.80 -9.26
N ARG A 85 1.17 -16.77 -9.64
CA ARG A 85 0.68 -17.81 -8.72
C ARG A 85 1.81 -18.66 -8.15
N ARG A 86 2.80 -19.05 -8.96
CA ARG A 86 3.98 -19.79 -8.51
C ARG A 86 4.70 -19.05 -7.38
N HIS A 87 4.97 -17.75 -7.56
CA HIS A 87 5.71 -16.97 -6.57
C HIS A 87 4.90 -16.68 -5.30
N VAL A 88 3.58 -16.51 -5.40
CA VAL A 88 2.71 -16.42 -4.21
C VAL A 88 2.70 -17.74 -3.43
N LEU A 89 2.60 -18.89 -4.10
CA LEU A 89 2.66 -20.20 -3.45
C LEU A 89 4.00 -20.42 -2.77
N ASN A 90 5.10 -20.07 -3.44
CA ASN A 90 6.43 -20.18 -2.86
C ASN A 90 6.59 -19.26 -1.63
N LEU A 91 6.06 -18.04 -1.67
CA LEU A 91 6.01 -17.15 -0.50
C LEU A 91 5.27 -17.82 0.67
N TYR A 92 4.11 -18.41 0.41
CA TYR A 92 3.31 -19.05 1.45
C TYR A 92 3.97 -20.28 2.04
N ALA A 93 4.57 -21.12 1.19
CA ALA A 93 5.26 -22.30 1.63
C ALA A 93 6.53 -21.95 2.45
N LEU A 94 7.27 -20.91 2.06
CA LEU A 94 8.41 -20.40 2.85
C LEU A 94 7.96 -19.87 4.20
N LEU A 95 6.92 -19.03 4.24
CA LEU A 95 6.36 -18.49 5.48
C LEU A 95 5.89 -19.62 6.42
N ALA A 96 5.23 -20.64 5.88
CA ALA A 96 4.81 -21.80 6.66
C ALA A 96 6.02 -22.58 7.22
N ALA A 97 7.08 -22.73 6.43
CA ALA A 97 8.30 -23.44 6.80
C ALA A 97 9.17 -22.70 7.83
N ILE A 98 9.01 -21.39 8.02
CA ILE A 98 9.64 -20.64 9.12
C ILE A 98 9.21 -21.20 10.49
N GLY A 99 8.00 -21.76 10.57
CA GLY A 99 7.43 -22.32 11.81
C GLY A 99 6.78 -21.28 12.73
N THR A 100 6.92 -19.99 12.43
CA THR A 100 6.22 -18.90 13.13
C THR A 100 4.77 -18.79 12.62
N PRO A 101 3.75 -18.72 13.49
CA PRO A 101 2.36 -18.55 13.09
C PRO A 101 2.15 -17.31 12.20
N VAL A 102 1.38 -17.48 11.12
CA VAL A 102 1.11 -16.40 10.14
C VAL A 102 -0.35 -16.01 10.16
N VAL A 103 -0.60 -14.70 10.23
CA VAL A 103 -1.91 -14.09 10.03
C VAL A 103 -1.87 -13.30 8.72
N SER A 104 -2.58 -13.78 7.70
CA SER A 104 -2.83 -13.04 6.47
C SER A 104 -3.90 -11.96 6.74
N LEU A 105 -3.49 -10.70 6.63
CA LEU A 105 -4.35 -9.53 6.80
C LEU A 105 -4.67 -8.94 5.43
N LEU A 106 -5.91 -9.10 4.98
CA LEU A 106 -6.39 -8.48 3.74
C LEU A 106 -7.09 -7.16 4.09
N LEU A 107 -6.30 -6.08 4.19
CA LEU A 107 -6.81 -4.71 4.34
C LEU A 107 -7.77 -4.34 3.21
N PRO A 108 -8.83 -3.55 3.44
CA PRO A 108 -9.86 -3.34 2.43
C PRO A 108 -9.33 -2.54 1.24
N LEU A 109 -9.75 -2.92 0.03
CA LEU A 109 -9.57 -2.20 -1.22
C LEU A 109 -10.90 -1.59 -1.64
N ARG A 110 -10.91 -0.30 -1.98
CA ARG A 110 -12.16 0.43 -2.22
C ARG A 110 -12.96 -0.10 -3.41
N ASP A 111 -12.25 -0.42 -4.49
CA ASP A 111 -12.82 -0.76 -5.78
C ASP A 111 -12.50 -2.24 -6.16
N LEU A 112 -12.23 -3.10 -5.17
CA LEU A 112 -11.94 -4.51 -5.41
C LEU A 112 -13.20 -5.29 -5.79
N ASP A 113 -13.14 -6.00 -6.91
CA ASP A 113 -14.15 -6.99 -7.27
C ASP A 113 -13.99 -8.25 -6.38
N PRO A 114 -14.99 -8.64 -5.57
CA PRO A 114 -14.96 -9.88 -4.80
C PRO A 114 -14.79 -11.14 -5.65
N GLY A 115 -15.15 -11.07 -6.95
CA GLY A 115 -14.97 -12.13 -7.94
C GLY A 115 -13.56 -12.24 -8.53
N ASN A 116 -12.68 -11.26 -8.27
CA ASN A 116 -11.34 -11.21 -8.82
C ASN A 116 -10.58 -12.54 -8.55
N ALA A 117 -10.04 -13.15 -9.60
CA ALA A 117 -9.43 -14.46 -9.53
C ALA A 117 -8.13 -14.46 -8.70
N HIS A 118 -7.33 -13.41 -8.80
CA HIS A 118 -6.09 -13.27 -8.03
C HIS A 118 -6.38 -13.05 -6.54
N TYR A 119 -7.40 -12.26 -6.24
CA TYR A 119 -7.86 -12.05 -4.86
C TYR A 119 -8.33 -13.34 -4.20
N ARG A 120 -9.22 -14.09 -4.87
CA ARG A 120 -9.70 -15.38 -4.37
C ARG A 120 -8.56 -16.36 -4.19
N PHE A 121 -7.63 -16.41 -5.14
CA PHE A 121 -6.43 -17.24 -5.06
C PHE A 121 -5.59 -16.91 -3.83
N VAL A 122 -5.20 -15.64 -3.62
CA VAL A 122 -4.42 -15.19 -2.46
C VAL A 122 -5.10 -15.60 -1.13
N ARG A 123 -6.42 -15.41 -1.05
CA ARG A 123 -7.22 -15.71 0.13
C ARG A 123 -7.32 -17.21 0.43
N GLU A 124 -7.62 -18.01 -0.59
CA GLU A 124 -7.81 -19.46 -0.46
C GLU A 124 -6.49 -20.18 -0.24
N GLU A 125 -5.45 -19.80 -0.96
CA GLU A 125 -4.12 -20.41 -0.81
C GLU A 125 -3.49 -20.09 0.54
N GLY A 126 -3.69 -18.89 1.10
CA GLY A 126 -3.21 -18.59 2.45
C GLY A 126 -3.82 -19.54 3.48
N LEU A 127 -5.13 -19.82 3.38
CA LEU A 127 -5.82 -20.80 4.23
C LEU A 127 -5.33 -22.24 4.00
N ARG A 128 -5.10 -22.63 2.74
CA ARG A 128 -4.53 -23.95 2.41
C ARG A 128 -3.12 -24.12 2.99
N HIS A 129 -2.38 -23.01 3.14
CA HIS A 129 -1.07 -22.99 3.79
C HIS A 129 -1.14 -22.87 5.32
N GLY A 130 -2.31 -23.08 5.91
CA GLY A 130 -2.49 -23.08 7.36
C GLY A 130 -2.45 -21.70 8.01
N PHE A 131 -2.55 -20.61 7.23
CA PHE A 131 -2.55 -19.27 7.79
C PHE A 131 -3.89 -18.98 8.46
N ALA A 132 -3.84 -18.16 9.50
CA ALA A 132 -5.03 -17.45 9.93
C ALA A 132 -5.33 -16.32 8.94
N LEU A 133 -6.60 -16.09 8.64
CA LEU A 133 -7.04 -15.08 7.68
C LEU A 133 -7.96 -14.07 8.37
N ILE A 134 -7.59 -12.80 8.26
CA ILE A 134 -8.45 -11.65 8.56
C ILE A 134 -8.74 -10.94 7.24
N ASP A 135 -9.96 -11.10 6.73
CA ASP A 135 -10.42 -10.47 5.49
C ASP A 135 -11.32 -9.26 5.80
N LEU A 136 -10.83 -8.06 5.49
CA LEU A 136 -11.55 -6.81 5.75
C LEU A 136 -12.33 -6.27 4.52
N ASN A 137 -12.16 -6.86 3.32
CA ASN A 137 -12.85 -6.37 2.11
C ASN A 137 -14.36 -6.51 2.19
N GLY A 138 -14.86 -7.51 2.93
CA GLY A 138 -16.29 -7.76 3.13
C GLY A 138 -16.94 -6.98 4.27
N GLN A 139 -16.20 -6.15 5.02
CA GLN A 139 -16.69 -5.55 6.28
C GLN A 139 -17.51 -4.27 6.08
N GLY A 140 -17.75 -3.84 4.84
CA GLY A 140 -18.64 -2.72 4.55
C GLY A 140 -18.02 -1.32 4.67
N PHE A 141 -16.68 -1.21 4.57
CA PHE A 141 -15.98 0.08 4.51
C PHE A 141 -16.57 0.99 3.42
N LYS A 142 -16.75 2.28 3.72
CA LYS A 142 -17.36 3.27 2.82
C LYS A 142 -16.30 4.17 2.19
N TRP A 143 -16.66 4.86 1.12
CA TRP A 143 -15.74 5.73 0.36
C TRP A 143 -14.97 6.73 1.23
N HIS A 144 -15.62 7.34 2.23
CA HIS A 144 -15.00 8.31 3.12
C HIS A 144 -13.98 7.70 4.10
N HIS A 145 -13.96 6.37 4.29
CA HIS A 145 -12.94 5.68 5.09
C HIS A 145 -11.59 5.60 4.38
N PHE A 146 -11.56 5.83 3.06
CA PHE A 146 -10.35 5.75 2.26
C PHE A 146 -9.78 7.15 1.97
N TRP A 147 -8.46 7.22 1.90
CA TRP A 147 -7.73 8.36 1.36
C TRP A 147 -7.71 8.30 -0.17
N ASP A 148 -7.46 7.12 -0.74
CA ASP A 148 -7.49 6.84 -2.17
C ASP A 148 -8.15 5.47 -2.45
N ARG A 149 -7.74 4.74 -3.51
CA ARG A 149 -8.29 3.41 -3.80
C ARG A 149 -7.70 2.29 -2.93
N LEU A 150 -6.53 2.53 -2.35
CA LEU A 150 -5.65 1.53 -1.72
C LEU A 150 -5.42 1.80 -0.24
N HIS A 151 -5.45 3.07 0.17
CA HIS A 151 -5.09 3.48 1.51
C HIS A 151 -6.33 3.87 2.31
N LEU A 152 -6.46 3.30 3.49
CA LEU A 152 -7.37 3.80 4.52
C LEU A 152 -6.91 5.18 4.98
N ARG A 153 -7.82 6.03 5.44
CA ARG A 153 -7.43 7.26 6.15
C ARG A 153 -6.69 6.88 7.44
N HIS A 154 -5.74 7.72 7.85
CA HIS A 154 -4.90 7.46 9.03
C HIS A 154 -5.71 7.08 10.29
N HIS A 155 -6.75 7.83 10.62
CA HIS A 155 -7.58 7.54 11.79
C HIS A 155 -8.35 6.21 11.66
N VAL A 156 -8.85 5.88 10.47
CA VAL A 156 -9.53 4.60 10.22
C VAL A 156 -8.53 3.45 10.39
N ALA A 157 -7.36 3.56 9.77
CA ALA A 157 -6.30 2.56 9.90
C ALA A 157 -5.87 2.39 11.36
N TYR A 158 -5.75 3.48 12.12
CA TYR A 158 -5.43 3.43 13.55
C TYR A 158 -6.47 2.64 14.35
N MET A 159 -7.76 2.96 14.18
CA MET A 159 -8.86 2.26 14.85
C MET A 159 -8.91 0.78 14.48
N VAL A 160 -8.69 0.45 13.20
CA VAL A 160 -8.53 -0.93 12.75
C VAL A 160 -7.39 -1.61 13.50
N GLY A 161 -6.25 -0.95 13.64
CA GLY A 161 -5.10 -1.50 14.36
C GLY A 161 -5.35 -1.72 15.87
N LEU A 162 -6.15 -0.89 16.54
CA LEU A 162 -6.55 -1.13 17.93
C LEU A 162 -7.34 -2.42 18.03
N ARG A 163 -8.35 -2.60 17.15
CA ARG A 163 -9.18 -3.80 17.15
C ARG A 163 -8.40 -5.06 16.79
N LEU A 164 -7.51 -4.95 15.80
CA LEU A 164 -6.59 -6.03 15.46
C LEU A 164 -5.71 -6.41 16.65
N SER A 165 -5.21 -5.45 17.43
CA SER A 165 -4.35 -5.74 18.59
C SER A 165 -5.06 -6.61 19.63
N GLU A 166 -6.33 -6.34 19.91
CA GLU A 166 -7.15 -7.11 20.84
C GLU A 166 -7.39 -8.53 20.31
N ILE A 167 -7.81 -8.63 19.06
CA ILE A 167 -8.12 -9.91 18.42
C ILE A 167 -6.89 -10.80 18.36
N LEU A 168 -5.74 -10.26 17.94
CA LEU A 168 -4.49 -11.01 17.86
C LEU A 168 -4.03 -11.48 19.25
N ARG A 169 -4.18 -10.67 20.30
CA ARG A 169 -3.85 -11.09 21.67
C ARG A 169 -4.76 -12.21 22.18
N LEU A 170 -6.07 -12.10 21.95
CA LEU A 170 -7.03 -13.14 22.35
C LEU A 170 -6.80 -14.44 21.57
N SER A 171 -6.54 -14.33 20.26
CA SER A 171 -6.33 -15.46 19.37
C SER A 171 -4.98 -16.15 19.63
N ALA A 172 -3.93 -15.38 19.95
CA ALA A 172 -2.63 -15.90 20.34
C ALA A 172 -2.72 -16.83 21.56
N ARG A 173 -3.49 -16.43 22.58
CA ARG A 173 -3.64 -17.20 23.82
C ARG A 173 -4.45 -18.50 23.65
N THR A 174 -5.33 -18.54 22.65
CA THR A 174 -6.34 -19.60 22.55
C THR A 174 -6.07 -20.58 21.41
N GLN A 175 -5.48 -20.12 20.30
CA GLN A 175 -5.45 -20.91 19.04
C GLN A 175 -4.17 -20.71 18.23
N LEU A 176 -3.66 -19.49 18.06
CA LEU A 176 -2.59 -19.22 17.08
C LEU A 176 -1.23 -19.76 17.52
N LEU A 177 -0.87 -19.61 18.81
CA LEU A 177 0.44 -20.06 19.28
C LEU A 177 0.56 -21.58 19.36
N SER A 178 -0.56 -22.31 19.52
CA SER A 178 -0.56 -23.77 19.41
C SER A 178 -0.24 -24.29 18.00
N HIS A 179 -0.27 -23.42 16.99
CA HIS A 179 0.14 -23.76 15.62
C HIS A 179 1.63 -23.51 15.35
N ARG A 180 2.41 -23.03 16.34
CA ARG A 180 3.87 -22.89 16.19
C ARG A 180 4.49 -24.25 15.90
N ARG A 181 5.43 -24.27 14.95
CA ARG A 181 6.05 -25.50 14.46
C ARG A 181 7.57 -25.43 14.55
N PRO A 182 8.24 -26.59 14.60
CA PRO A 182 9.64 -26.65 14.26
C PRO A 182 9.85 -26.05 12.85
N PRO A 183 10.87 -25.20 12.66
CA PRO A 183 11.21 -24.71 11.32
C PRO A 183 11.59 -25.89 10.42
N ALA A 184 11.06 -25.88 9.20
CA ALA A 184 11.29 -26.90 8.18
C ALA A 184 11.66 -26.27 6.83
N LEU A 185 12.47 -25.20 6.89
CA LEU A 185 12.95 -24.53 5.70
C LEU A 185 13.82 -25.47 4.87
N PRO A 186 13.62 -25.52 3.54
CA PRO A 186 14.49 -26.32 2.69
C PRO A 186 15.90 -25.73 2.71
N ALA A 187 16.89 -26.62 2.59
CA ALA A 187 18.26 -26.26 2.30
C ALA A 187 18.66 -26.99 1.01
N PRO A 188 19.02 -26.26 -0.08
CA PRO A 188 19.05 -24.81 -0.21
C PRO A 188 17.65 -24.16 -0.32
N LEU A 189 17.58 -22.84 -0.09
CA LEU A 189 16.36 -22.05 -0.28
C LEU A 189 16.14 -21.76 -1.78
N PRO A 190 14.87 -21.67 -2.24
CA PRO A 190 14.54 -21.36 -3.63
C PRO A 190 14.92 -19.95 -4.09
N TYR A 191 15.16 -19.02 -3.16
CA TYR A 191 15.47 -17.64 -3.47
C TYR A 191 16.80 -17.23 -2.86
N THR A 192 17.54 -16.46 -3.63
CA THR A 192 18.80 -15.83 -3.19
C THR A 192 18.69 -14.33 -3.42
N VAL A 193 19.04 -13.56 -2.39
CA VAL A 193 19.16 -12.10 -2.48
C VAL A 193 20.63 -11.77 -2.52
N ILE A 194 21.09 -11.09 -3.57
CA ILE A 194 22.46 -10.54 -3.63
C ILE A 194 22.36 -9.05 -3.28
N PRO A 195 22.81 -8.63 -2.07
CA PRO A 195 22.75 -7.24 -1.63
C PRO A 195 23.79 -6.36 -2.31
N ALA A 196 23.59 -5.04 -2.27
CA ALA A 196 24.52 -4.04 -2.83
C ALA A 196 25.96 -4.21 -2.33
N ALA A 197 26.16 -4.65 -1.08
CA ALA A 197 27.50 -4.90 -0.53
C ALA A 197 28.27 -6.00 -1.28
N GLU A 198 27.59 -7.06 -1.70
CA GLU A 198 28.20 -8.13 -2.49
C GLU A 198 28.47 -7.67 -3.92
N ILE A 199 27.51 -6.97 -4.53
CA ILE A 199 27.66 -6.38 -5.86
C ILE A 199 28.84 -5.40 -5.87
N ALA A 200 28.94 -4.52 -4.88
CA ALA A 200 30.02 -3.54 -4.79
C ALA A 200 31.38 -4.21 -4.63
N ARG A 201 31.49 -5.22 -3.74
CA ARG A 201 32.72 -5.98 -3.51
C ARG A 201 33.22 -6.68 -4.77
N ALA A 202 32.32 -7.34 -5.50
CA ALA A 202 32.64 -8.06 -6.73
C ALA A 202 33.15 -7.16 -7.86
N ASN A 203 32.91 -5.84 -7.78
CA ASN A 203 33.26 -4.86 -8.80
C ASN A 203 34.24 -3.78 -8.33
N GLY A 204 34.79 -3.89 -7.11
CA GLY A 204 35.66 -2.86 -6.54
C GLY A 204 34.98 -1.50 -6.35
N LEU A 205 33.66 -1.48 -6.15
CA LEU A 205 32.86 -0.28 -5.92
C LEU A 205 32.63 -0.03 -4.43
N LYS A 206 32.17 1.18 -4.10
CA LYS A 206 31.76 1.54 -2.74
C LYS A 206 30.24 1.43 -2.59
N THR A 207 29.81 0.88 -1.46
CA THR A 207 28.42 1.00 -1.03
C THR A 207 28.13 2.40 -0.51
N GLN A 208 26.89 2.82 -0.70
CA GLN A 208 26.29 4.00 -0.09
C GLN A 208 25.06 3.56 0.69
N ARG A 209 24.59 4.39 1.63
CA ARG A 209 23.42 4.10 2.45
C ARG A 209 22.35 5.16 2.25
N LEU A 210 21.11 4.72 2.09
CA LEU A 210 19.93 5.56 2.10
C LEU A 210 19.12 5.24 3.36
N THR A 211 18.99 6.22 4.25
CA THR A 211 18.17 6.11 5.45
C THR A 211 17.14 7.24 5.49
N ASN A 212 15.87 6.86 5.69
CA ASN A 212 14.76 7.77 5.95
C ASN A 212 13.76 7.11 6.91
N ALA A 213 12.60 7.75 7.14
CA ALA A 213 11.61 7.25 8.10
C ALA A 213 10.95 5.89 7.72
N ILE A 214 11.13 5.43 6.48
CA ILE A 214 10.48 4.26 5.90
C ILE A 214 11.51 3.21 5.46
N LEU A 215 12.68 3.65 4.99
CA LEU A 215 13.69 2.81 4.34
C LEU A 215 15.05 3.03 4.98
N ASP A 216 15.76 1.94 5.23
CA ASP A 216 17.17 1.94 5.59
C ASP A 216 17.84 0.83 4.78
N THR A 217 18.56 1.20 3.73
CA THR A 217 19.12 0.24 2.77
C THR A 217 20.44 0.73 2.20
N ASP A 218 21.34 -0.19 1.91
CA ASP A 218 22.53 0.08 1.13
C ASP A 218 22.22 0.04 -0.36
N TYR A 219 23.03 0.75 -1.15
CA TYR A 219 23.00 0.74 -2.60
C TYR A 219 24.38 0.97 -3.20
N VAL A 220 24.52 0.65 -4.49
CA VAL A 220 25.70 0.95 -5.30
C VAL A 220 25.29 1.79 -6.50
N ASP A 221 26.06 2.84 -6.78
CA ASP A 221 25.91 3.61 -8.02
C ASP A 221 26.50 2.77 -9.16
N VAL A 222 25.65 2.40 -10.10
CA VAL A 222 26.03 1.61 -11.27
C VAL A 222 26.68 2.55 -12.29
N PRO A 223 27.94 2.35 -12.69
CA PRO A 223 28.60 3.18 -13.70
C PRO A 223 28.05 2.92 -15.11
N VAL A 224 28.50 3.71 -16.08
CA VAL A 224 28.17 3.47 -17.50
C VAL A 224 28.87 2.20 -18.01
N GLN A 225 30.07 1.91 -17.50
CA GLN A 225 30.73 0.65 -17.72
C GLN A 225 29.92 -0.50 -17.07
N PRO A 226 29.74 -1.63 -17.75
CA PRO A 226 29.03 -2.76 -17.17
C PRO A 226 29.73 -3.32 -15.92
N ILE A 227 28.94 -3.62 -14.90
CA ILE A 227 29.34 -4.28 -13.65
C ILE A 227 28.74 -5.68 -13.59
N ARG A 228 29.46 -6.59 -12.95
CA ARG A 228 29.09 -8.00 -12.78
C ARG A 228 28.14 -8.18 -11.62
N ILE A 229 27.11 -9.01 -11.76
CA ILE A 229 26.33 -9.52 -10.62
C ILE A 229 26.86 -10.91 -10.27
N PRO A 230 27.42 -11.12 -9.07
CA PRO A 230 28.15 -12.34 -8.70
C PRO A 230 27.21 -13.52 -8.39
N VAL A 231 26.50 -14.02 -9.40
CA VAL A 231 25.53 -15.10 -9.25
C VAL A 231 26.22 -16.45 -9.03
N SER A 232 27.30 -16.69 -9.77
CA SER A 232 28.14 -17.89 -9.67
C SER A 232 28.75 -18.11 -8.28
N ASP A 233 28.88 -17.05 -7.48
CA ASP A 233 29.41 -17.12 -6.12
C ASP A 233 28.39 -17.67 -5.10
N CYS A 234 27.10 -17.71 -5.45
CA CYS A 234 26.02 -18.06 -4.51
C CYS A 234 24.97 -19.04 -5.02
N CYS A 235 24.93 -19.35 -6.32
CA CYS A 235 23.91 -20.19 -6.93
C CYS A 235 24.50 -21.18 -7.94
N SER A 236 23.81 -22.31 -8.13
CA SER A 236 24.07 -23.24 -9.24
C SER A 236 23.20 -22.87 -10.43
N PHE A 237 23.76 -22.86 -11.64
CA PHE A 237 23.00 -22.56 -12.86
C PHE A 237 22.21 -23.79 -13.35
N PRO A 238 21.08 -23.59 -14.05
CA PRO A 238 20.47 -22.29 -14.40
C PRO A 238 19.67 -21.67 -13.24
N VAL A 239 19.70 -20.33 -13.14
CA VAL A 239 18.83 -19.58 -12.21
C VAL A 239 18.08 -18.47 -12.94
N GLU A 240 16.93 -18.07 -12.38
CA GLU A 240 16.09 -17.00 -12.91
C GLU A 240 16.36 -15.70 -12.15
N LEU A 241 16.78 -14.63 -12.85
CA LEU A 241 16.77 -13.28 -12.30
C LEU A 241 15.35 -12.72 -12.38
N LEU A 242 14.69 -12.64 -11.22
CA LEU A 242 13.30 -12.24 -11.12
C LEU A 242 13.12 -10.73 -11.06
N SER A 243 13.90 -10.07 -10.22
CA SER A 243 13.66 -8.66 -9.94
C SER A 243 14.88 -7.94 -9.39
N VAL A 244 14.84 -6.62 -9.50
CA VAL A 244 15.94 -5.72 -9.17
C VAL A 244 15.42 -4.62 -8.24
N GLY A 245 16.12 -4.44 -7.12
CA GLY A 245 15.91 -3.32 -6.20
C GLY A 245 16.60 -2.06 -6.71
N LEU A 246 15.83 -1.00 -6.94
CA LEU A 246 16.33 0.26 -7.48
C LEU A 246 15.93 1.44 -6.61
N ILE A 247 16.83 2.42 -6.50
CA ILE A 247 16.61 3.66 -5.74
C ILE A 247 16.60 4.87 -6.67
N ASN A 248 15.52 5.66 -6.60
CA ASN A 248 15.44 6.98 -7.21
C ASN A 248 15.42 8.07 -6.14
N ARG A 249 16.38 9.01 -6.17
CA ARG A 249 16.59 10.01 -5.10
C ARG A 249 15.89 11.35 -5.31
N GLY A 250 15.12 11.59 -6.37
CA GLY A 250 14.53 12.93 -6.55
C GLY A 250 14.45 13.37 -8.00
N THR A 251 14.82 14.64 -8.19
CA THR A 251 14.87 15.42 -9.44
C THR A 251 15.60 14.74 -10.60
N ASP A 252 16.36 13.70 -10.31
CA ASP A 252 17.20 13.04 -11.30
C ASP A 252 16.50 11.74 -11.70
N HIS A 253 15.86 11.74 -12.86
CA HIS A 253 15.25 10.55 -13.42
C HIS A 253 16.31 9.50 -13.73
N SER A 254 16.45 8.47 -12.89
CA SER A 254 17.43 7.40 -13.10
C SER A 254 16.92 6.33 -14.06
N ALA A 255 17.79 5.87 -14.95
CA ALA A 255 17.56 4.69 -15.75
C ALA A 255 18.76 3.73 -15.71
N ALA A 256 18.47 2.44 -15.55
CA ALA A 256 19.43 1.36 -15.65
C ALA A 256 19.21 0.60 -16.96
N ARG A 257 20.30 0.13 -17.58
CA ARG A 257 20.25 -0.94 -18.57
C ARG A 257 20.84 -2.19 -17.97
N LEU A 258 19.97 -3.19 -17.87
CA LEU A 258 20.35 -4.53 -17.52
C LEU A 258 20.74 -5.28 -18.80
N MET A 259 21.96 -5.80 -18.85
CA MET A 259 22.42 -6.73 -19.89
C MET A 259 22.49 -8.13 -19.29
N ALA A 260 21.38 -8.85 -19.34
CA ALA A 260 21.33 -10.25 -18.92
C ALA A 260 21.14 -11.13 -20.16
N GLY A 261 22.22 -11.80 -20.58
CA GLY A 261 22.31 -12.46 -21.88
C GLY A 261 22.50 -11.46 -23.03
N GLU A 262 22.01 -11.80 -24.23
CA GLU A 262 22.18 -10.98 -25.44
C GLU A 262 21.17 -9.83 -25.57
N GLN A 263 20.09 -9.84 -24.78
CA GLN A 263 19.01 -8.86 -24.91
C GLN A 263 19.10 -7.75 -23.85
N PRO A 264 19.27 -6.48 -24.25
CA PRO A 264 19.21 -5.37 -23.31
C PRO A 264 17.80 -5.20 -22.74
N ARG A 265 17.70 -5.15 -21.42
CA ARG A 265 16.50 -4.69 -20.71
C ARG A 265 16.75 -3.34 -20.07
N CYS A 266 15.70 -2.55 -20.01
CA CYS A 266 15.78 -1.12 -19.81
C CYS A 266 14.79 -0.76 -18.71
N LEU A 267 15.32 -0.37 -17.55
CA LEU A 267 14.55 -0.04 -16.35
C LEU A 267 14.64 1.46 -16.11
N ALA A 268 13.51 2.14 -16.03
CA ALA A 268 13.46 3.58 -15.81
C ALA A 268 12.49 3.90 -14.68
N MET A 269 12.89 4.84 -13.82
CA MET A 269 12.07 5.29 -12.69
C MET A 269 11.90 6.79 -12.75
N HIS A 270 10.64 7.23 -12.71
CA HIS A 270 10.29 8.65 -12.66
C HIS A 270 9.89 9.11 -11.26
N GLU A 271 9.37 8.19 -10.43
CA GLU A 271 8.96 8.48 -9.07
C GLU A 271 10.15 8.40 -8.12
N VAL A 272 10.17 9.28 -7.12
CA VAL A 272 11.15 9.24 -6.03
C VAL A 272 10.81 8.09 -5.10
N GLY A 273 11.78 7.25 -4.77
CA GLY A 273 11.55 6.14 -3.85
C GLY A 273 12.46 4.95 -4.09
N TYR A 274 12.10 3.87 -3.42
CA TYR A 274 12.70 2.56 -3.59
C TYR A 274 11.67 1.65 -4.28
N PHE A 275 12.12 0.89 -5.27
CA PHE A 275 11.28 0.05 -6.11
C PHE A 275 11.91 -1.32 -6.25
N HIS A 276 11.08 -2.36 -6.37
CA HIS A 276 11.55 -3.71 -6.65
C HIS A 276 10.86 -4.18 -7.92
N GLU A 277 11.56 -4.00 -9.03
CA GLU A 277 11.01 -4.13 -10.37
C GLU A 277 11.15 -5.57 -10.86
N TYR A 278 10.02 -6.18 -11.22
CA TYR A 278 9.98 -7.50 -11.86
C TYR A 278 10.53 -7.39 -13.29
N LEU A 279 11.29 -8.40 -13.72
CA LEU A 279 11.81 -8.50 -15.07
C LEU A 279 10.93 -9.49 -15.83
N ASP A 280 10.07 -9.00 -16.73
CA ASP A 280 9.11 -9.88 -17.42
C ASP A 280 9.54 -10.29 -18.85
N PRO A 281 9.54 -11.59 -19.20
CA PRO A 281 9.60 -12.74 -18.29
C PRO A 281 10.96 -12.79 -17.58
N GLY A 282 11.02 -13.46 -16.42
CA GLY A 282 12.26 -13.59 -15.64
C GLY A 282 13.40 -14.11 -16.50
N ILE A 283 14.62 -13.63 -16.24
CA ILE A 283 15.74 -13.86 -17.15
C ILE A 283 16.49 -15.10 -16.69
N GLN A 284 16.47 -16.15 -17.52
CA GLN A 284 17.28 -17.34 -17.27
C GLN A 284 18.76 -17.00 -17.47
N LEU A 285 19.55 -17.24 -16.42
CA LEU A 285 20.97 -16.98 -16.37
C LEU A 285 21.75 -18.28 -16.54
N GLN A 286 22.81 -18.21 -17.34
CA GLN A 286 23.81 -19.28 -17.51
C GLN A 286 25.18 -18.87 -16.91
N GLY A 287 25.25 -17.67 -16.33
CA GLY A 287 26.44 -17.04 -15.81
C GLY A 287 26.10 -15.73 -15.11
N ASP A 288 27.13 -15.02 -14.65
CA ASP A 288 26.99 -13.70 -14.05
C ASP A 288 26.46 -12.69 -15.08
N PRO A 289 25.28 -12.06 -14.87
CA PRO A 289 24.80 -11.01 -15.76
C PRO A 289 25.56 -9.70 -15.54
N MET A 290 25.51 -8.83 -16.54
CA MET A 290 26.14 -7.51 -16.48
C MET A 290 25.07 -6.41 -16.36
N ILE A 291 25.30 -5.39 -15.55
CA ILE A 291 24.40 -4.23 -15.42
C ILE A 291 25.19 -2.96 -15.70
N SER A 292 24.62 -2.02 -16.45
CA SER A 292 25.20 -0.69 -16.60
C SER A 292 24.15 0.41 -16.49
N SER A 293 24.58 1.62 -16.17
CA SER A 293 23.75 2.80 -16.37
C SER A 293 23.67 3.13 -17.86
N ASN A 294 22.48 3.41 -18.35
CA ASN A 294 22.30 3.79 -19.75
C ASN A 294 21.98 5.27 -19.87
N THR A 295 22.92 5.99 -20.46
CA THR A 295 22.86 7.42 -20.70
C THR A 295 22.19 7.78 -22.03
N GLN A 296 21.90 6.80 -22.90
CA GLN A 296 21.24 7.03 -24.18
C GLN A 296 19.71 7.12 -24.05
N ALA A 297 19.04 7.72 -25.04
CA ALA A 297 17.60 7.65 -25.19
C ALA A 297 17.20 6.31 -25.84
N PHE A 298 16.24 5.60 -25.27
CA PHE A 298 15.73 4.33 -25.79
C PHE A 298 14.29 4.15 -25.34
N ALA A 299 13.51 3.45 -26.16
CA ALA A 299 12.20 2.97 -25.77
C ALA A 299 12.37 1.94 -24.63
N CYS A 300 12.14 2.38 -23.40
CA CYS A 300 11.95 1.44 -22.30
C CYS A 300 10.57 0.82 -22.46
N ARG A 301 10.44 -0.50 -22.30
CA ARG A 301 9.16 -1.04 -21.86
C ARG A 301 9.01 -0.64 -20.39
N PHE A 302 8.28 0.44 -20.17
CA PHE A 302 7.91 0.84 -18.83
C PHE A 302 6.91 -0.18 -18.31
N LEU A 303 7.28 -0.89 -17.25
CA LEU A 303 6.30 -1.65 -16.49
C LEU A 303 5.43 -0.65 -15.71
N PHE A 304 4.12 -0.89 -15.66
CA PHE A 304 3.13 -0.16 -14.83
C PHE A 304 2.72 1.25 -15.30
N ASP A 305 2.59 1.50 -16.62
CA ASP A 305 2.09 2.78 -17.15
C ASP A 305 2.88 4.04 -16.70
N ARG A 306 4.11 3.85 -16.20
CA ARG A 306 5.01 4.95 -15.87
C ARG A 306 5.45 5.60 -17.18
N ARG A 307 4.73 6.64 -17.58
CA ARG A 307 4.93 7.31 -18.88
C ARG A 307 6.39 7.69 -19.09
N PRO A 308 6.93 7.56 -20.31
CA PRO A 308 8.17 8.23 -20.69
C PRO A 308 7.93 9.73 -20.55
N VAL A 309 8.49 10.33 -19.51
CA VAL A 309 8.64 11.78 -19.48
C VAL A 309 10.10 12.06 -19.17
N LEU A 310 10.93 11.80 -20.16
CA LEU A 310 12.20 12.48 -20.25
C LEU A 310 12.36 12.98 -21.68
N PRO A 311 12.60 14.28 -21.88
CA PRO A 311 13.06 14.78 -23.16
C PRO A 311 14.30 14.00 -23.61
N GLU A 312 14.32 13.60 -24.89
CA GLU A 312 15.53 13.06 -25.51
C GLU A 312 16.71 14.01 -25.24
N GLY A 313 17.86 13.44 -24.87
CA GLY A 313 19.10 14.21 -24.62
C GLY A 313 19.32 14.65 -23.17
N THR A 314 18.42 14.35 -22.22
CA THR A 314 18.67 14.65 -20.80
C THR A 314 19.73 13.69 -20.23
N PRO A 315 20.87 14.17 -19.71
CA PRO A 315 21.85 13.31 -19.04
C PRO A 315 21.19 12.58 -17.88
N LYS A 316 21.27 11.25 -17.88
CA LYS A 316 20.68 10.44 -16.81
C LYS A 316 21.71 10.21 -15.71
N PRO A 317 21.36 10.38 -14.43
CA PRO A 317 22.21 9.99 -13.32
C PRO A 317 22.47 8.47 -13.37
N PRO A 318 23.52 7.98 -12.70
CA PRO A 318 23.72 6.55 -12.55
C PRO A 318 22.50 5.90 -11.88
N ALA A 319 22.16 4.71 -12.34
CA ALA A 319 21.23 3.82 -11.65
C ALA A 319 21.78 3.46 -10.28
N ARG A 320 20.90 3.37 -9.29
CA ARG A 320 21.26 3.02 -7.91
C ARG A 320 20.65 1.68 -7.58
N LEU A 321 21.50 0.67 -7.49
CA LEU A 321 21.11 -0.72 -7.32
C LEU A 321 21.25 -1.10 -5.85
N SER A 322 20.18 -1.59 -5.22
CA SER A 322 20.19 -2.00 -3.82
C SER A 322 20.33 -3.51 -3.65
N GLU A 323 19.67 -4.29 -4.50
CA GLU A 323 19.82 -5.75 -4.51
C GLU A 323 19.26 -6.37 -5.79
N VAL A 324 19.54 -7.66 -5.99
CA VAL A 324 18.84 -8.51 -6.97
C VAL A 324 18.21 -9.72 -6.29
N LEU A 325 17.07 -10.17 -6.80
CA LEU A 325 16.38 -11.38 -6.36
C LEU A 325 16.47 -12.45 -7.45
N LEU A 326 17.07 -13.58 -7.08
CA LEU A 326 17.20 -14.77 -7.91
C LEU A 326 16.23 -15.85 -7.46
N TYR A 327 15.85 -16.72 -8.39
CA TYR A 327 15.05 -17.90 -8.13
C TYR A 327 15.69 -19.14 -8.76
N ASP A 328 15.93 -20.15 -7.94
CA ASP A 328 16.38 -21.46 -8.36
C ASP A 328 15.18 -22.40 -8.48
N GLY A 329 14.73 -22.61 -9.72
CA GLY A 329 13.62 -23.50 -10.04
C GLY A 329 13.92 -24.99 -9.82
N GLY A 330 15.18 -25.38 -9.58
CA GLY A 330 15.58 -26.75 -9.27
C GLY A 330 15.29 -27.16 -7.82
N THR A 331 14.97 -26.21 -6.94
CA THR A 331 14.63 -26.49 -5.55
C THR A 331 13.26 -27.18 -5.42
N VAL A 332 13.20 -28.20 -4.56
CA VAL A 332 11.99 -29.01 -4.35
C VAL A 332 10.87 -28.13 -3.76
N PRO A 333 9.62 -28.23 -4.27
CA PRO A 333 8.49 -27.52 -3.70
C PRO A 333 8.38 -27.83 -2.21
N ILE A 334 8.28 -26.79 -1.39
CA ILE A 334 8.10 -26.93 0.05
C ILE A 334 6.71 -27.49 0.30
N ARG A 335 6.63 -28.80 0.58
CA ARG A 335 5.40 -29.44 1.05
C ARG A 335 5.45 -29.47 2.56
N ALA A 336 4.55 -28.73 3.19
CA ALA A 336 4.30 -28.87 4.62
C ALA A 336 2.93 -29.55 4.78
N ASP A 337 2.85 -30.51 5.69
CA ASP A 337 1.57 -31.01 6.19
C ASP A 337 0.95 -29.93 7.07
N LEU A 338 0.09 -29.12 6.47
CA LEU A 338 -0.44 -27.90 7.08
C LEU A 338 -1.79 -28.17 7.75
N PRO A 339 -2.05 -27.55 8.92
CA PRO A 339 -3.35 -27.66 9.53
C PRO A 339 -4.33 -26.84 8.67
N ALA A 340 -5.63 -27.06 8.85
CA ALA A 340 -6.60 -26.18 8.21
C ALA A 340 -6.36 -24.73 8.68
N GLY A 341 -6.26 -23.79 7.74
CA GLY A 341 -6.21 -22.37 8.06
C GLY A 341 -7.45 -21.91 8.82
N LEU A 342 -7.28 -20.89 9.65
CA LEU A 342 -8.33 -20.35 10.51
C LEU A 342 -8.89 -19.06 9.92
N LYS A 343 -10.20 -18.95 9.75
CA LYS A 343 -10.83 -17.65 9.46
C LYS A 343 -11.11 -16.93 10.77
N ILE A 344 -10.52 -15.75 10.95
CA ILE A 344 -10.75 -14.89 12.10
C ILE A 344 -11.75 -13.81 11.68
N ALA A 345 -12.96 -13.90 12.23
CA ALA A 345 -13.98 -12.88 12.02
C ALA A 345 -13.65 -11.63 12.86
N VAL A 346 -13.93 -10.46 12.29
CA VAL A 346 -13.77 -9.16 12.95
C VAL A 346 -15.09 -8.40 12.90
N PRO A 347 -16.17 -8.95 13.50
CA PRO A 347 -17.51 -8.38 13.38
C PRO A 347 -17.57 -6.98 14.00
N GLY A 348 -18.34 -6.10 13.38
CA GLY A 348 -18.60 -4.76 13.92
C GLY A 348 -17.43 -3.79 13.82
N ILE A 349 -16.28 -4.16 13.21
CA ILE A 349 -15.12 -3.24 13.11
C ILE A 349 -15.48 -1.93 12.42
N VAL A 350 -16.34 -1.98 11.39
CA VAL A 350 -16.77 -0.76 10.70
C VAL A 350 -17.74 0.05 11.55
N ASP A 351 -18.66 -0.59 12.27
CA ASP A 351 -19.61 0.11 13.15
C ASP A 351 -18.90 0.75 14.33
N GLU A 352 -17.92 0.05 14.93
CA GLU A 352 -17.06 0.55 16.01
C GLU A 352 -16.19 1.72 15.51
N VAL A 353 -15.58 1.60 14.32
CA VAL A 353 -14.83 2.69 13.70
C VAL A 353 -15.74 3.90 13.45
N THR A 354 -16.93 3.69 12.92
CA THR A 354 -17.89 4.76 12.60
C THR A 354 -18.37 5.44 13.87
N ALA A 355 -18.80 4.66 14.87
CA ALA A 355 -19.23 5.17 16.17
C ALA A 355 -18.11 5.91 16.89
N ALA A 356 -16.87 5.41 16.85
CA ALA A 356 -15.72 6.10 17.41
C ALA A 356 -15.51 7.45 16.73
N LEU A 357 -15.60 7.51 15.39
CA LEU A 357 -15.48 8.75 14.64
C LEU A 357 -16.61 9.75 14.94
N ASP A 358 -17.82 9.25 15.09
CA ASP A 358 -18.99 10.07 15.44
C ASP A 358 -18.97 10.54 16.90
N SER A 359 -18.30 9.79 17.79
CA SER A 359 -18.13 10.10 19.22
C SER A 359 -16.94 11.02 19.51
N ILE A 360 -16.05 11.27 18.54
CA ILE A 360 -15.01 12.29 18.70
C ILE A 360 -15.73 13.64 18.69
N ASP A 361 -16.02 14.13 19.88
CA ASP A 361 -16.39 15.51 20.06
C ASP A 361 -15.18 16.36 19.64
N LEU A 362 -15.31 17.02 18.48
CA LEU A 362 -14.24 17.84 17.90
C LEU A 362 -13.77 18.96 18.87
N HIS A 363 -14.52 19.18 19.95
CA HIS A 363 -14.20 20.11 21.03
C HIS A 363 -13.16 19.58 22.05
N GLU A 364 -12.87 18.27 22.12
CA GLU A 364 -11.90 17.70 23.08
C GLU A 364 -10.48 17.47 22.50
N LEU A 365 -10.18 17.96 21.30
CA LEU A 365 -8.86 17.81 20.72
C LEU A 365 -7.81 18.72 21.39
N HIS A 366 -6.72 18.09 21.86
CA HIS A 366 -5.50 18.71 22.39
C HIS A 366 -5.09 19.97 21.58
N PRO A 367 -4.73 21.12 22.20
CA PRO A 367 -4.55 22.41 21.52
C PRO A 367 -3.63 22.38 20.28
N GLU A 368 -2.57 21.59 20.32
CA GLU A 368 -1.61 21.44 19.21
C GLU A 368 -2.17 20.62 18.04
N ARG A 369 -3.00 19.60 18.31
CA ARG A 369 -3.68 18.81 17.28
C ARG A 369 -4.81 19.60 16.64
N THR A 370 -5.50 20.42 17.42
CA THR A 370 -6.48 21.41 16.97
C THR A 370 -5.83 22.46 16.07
N ALA A 371 -4.63 22.94 16.40
CA ALA A 371 -3.90 23.88 15.55
C ALA A 371 -3.60 23.30 14.16
N ARG A 372 -3.09 22.06 14.09
CA ARG A 372 -2.79 21.39 12.82
C ARG A 372 -4.04 21.10 12.00
N ALA A 373 -5.09 20.56 12.62
CA ALA A 373 -6.36 20.26 11.95
C ALA A 373 -7.01 21.53 11.38
N VAL A 374 -7.02 22.62 12.16
CA VAL A 374 -7.55 23.92 11.71
C VAL A 374 -6.74 24.49 10.55
N ASN A 375 -5.40 24.35 10.56
CA ASN A 375 -4.59 24.79 9.43
C ASN A 375 -4.90 23.97 8.16
N THR A 376 -5.03 22.65 8.28
CA THR A 376 -5.40 21.79 7.14
C THR A 376 -6.79 22.12 6.58
N LEU A 377 -7.79 22.31 7.44
CA LEU A 377 -9.14 22.71 7.02
C LEU A 377 -9.15 24.07 6.33
N ARG A 378 -8.42 25.05 6.89
CA ARG A 378 -8.23 26.38 6.29
C ARG A 378 -7.59 26.27 4.91
N ASP A 379 -6.46 25.59 4.80
CA ASP A 379 -5.69 25.51 3.55
C ASP A 379 -6.48 24.79 2.46
N THR A 380 -7.24 23.76 2.84
CA THR A 380 -8.15 23.05 1.92
C THR A 380 -9.30 23.93 1.47
N ALA A 381 -9.90 24.71 2.37
CA ALA A 381 -10.98 25.64 2.02
C ALA A 381 -10.51 26.72 1.04
N VAL A 382 -9.31 27.28 1.24
CA VAL A 382 -8.72 28.27 0.31
C VAL A 382 -8.44 27.65 -1.05
N ALA A 383 -7.89 26.44 -1.10
CA ALA A 383 -7.59 25.76 -2.37
C ALA A 383 -8.86 25.45 -3.20
N LEU A 384 -10.01 25.28 -2.55
CA LEU A 384 -11.29 24.96 -3.19
C LEU A 384 -12.14 26.20 -3.51
N GLU A 385 -11.73 27.40 -3.09
CA GLU A 385 -12.61 28.58 -3.09
C GLU A 385 -13.07 29.02 -4.48
N THR A 386 -12.26 28.76 -5.50
CA THR A 386 -12.55 29.02 -6.93
C THR A 386 -13.42 27.95 -7.59
N HIS A 387 -13.52 26.76 -6.98
CA HIS A 387 -14.17 25.58 -7.56
C HIS A 387 -15.51 25.25 -6.90
N ASP A 388 -15.57 25.37 -5.56
CA ASP A 388 -16.78 25.10 -4.78
C ASP A 388 -16.80 25.98 -3.53
N THR A 389 -17.35 27.18 -3.69
CA THR A 389 -17.44 28.18 -2.61
C THR A 389 -18.34 27.71 -1.46
N ALA A 390 -19.31 26.83 -1.72
CA ALA A 390 -20.21 26.31 -0.69
C ALA A 390 -19.51 25.32 0.24
N LEU A 391 -18.72 24.40 -0.32
CA LEU A 391 -17.88 23.49 0.45
C LEU A 391 -16.76 24.25 1.18
N SER A 392 -16.16 25.25 0.52
CA SER A 392 -15.13 26.12 1.12
C SER A 392 -15.67 26.87 2.35
N LEU A 393 -16.91 27.38 2.28
CA LEU A 393 -17.60 27.97 3.43
C LEU A 393 -17.81 26.99 4.58
N GLN A 394 -18.21 25.75 4.31
CA GLN A 394 -18.40 24.73 5.35
C GLN A 394 -17.09 24.39 6.05
N LEU A 395 -16.03 24.16 5.29
CA LEU A 395 -14.70 23.85 5.85
C LEU A 395 -14.15 25.02 6.66
N MET A 396 -14.32 26.26 6.18
CA MET A 396 -13.87 27.46 6.90
C MET A 396 -14.68 27.71 8.17
N ARG A 397 -15.99 27.40 8.20
CA ARG A 397 -16.82 27.45 9.42
C ARG A 397 -16.37 26.44 10.47
N ILE A 398 -16.05 25.21 10.07
CA ILE A 398 -15.51 24.19 10.97
C ILE A 398 -14.16 24.66 11.53
N ALA A 399 -13.26 25.15 10.66
CA ALA A 399 -11.97 25.70 11.09
C ALA A 399 -12.12 26.88 12.07
N ALA A 400 -13.06 27.79 11.82
CA ALA A 400 -13.34 28.94 12.69
C ALA A 400 -13.96 28.52 14.03
N ALA A 401 -14.85 27.53 14.05
CA ALA A 401 -15.43 26.99 15.29
C ALA A 401 -14.36 26.31 16.18
N MET A 402 -13.38 25.65 15.55
CA MET A 402 -12.26 25.02 16.24
C MET A 402 -11.17 26.03 16.68
N ARG A 403 -11.12 27.24 16.12
CA ARG A 403 -10.23 28.34 16.54
C ARG A 403 -10.94 29.69 16.52
N PRO A 404 -11.85 29.97 17.49
CA PRO A 404 -12.71 31.16 17.46
C PRO A 404 -11.94 32.49 17.47
N ALA A 405 -10.76 32.52 18.09
CA ALA A 405 -9.88 33.70 18.12
C ALA A 405 -9.13 33.96 16.78
N GLY A 406 -9.22 33.06 15.80
CA GLY A 406 -8.53 33.18 14.52
C GLY A 406 -9.19 34.20 13.58
N GLN A 407 -8.78 35.47 13.66
CA GLN A 407 -9.35 36.58 12.89
C GLN A 407 -9.44 36.32 11.38
N PHE A 408 -8.42 35.67 10.79
CA PHE A 408 -8.42 35.31 9.38
C PHE A 408 -9.59 34.38 9.01
N LEU A 409 -9.85 33.35 9.82
CA LEU A 409 -10.92 32.36 9.58
C LEU A 409 -12.29 33.03 9.64
N VAL A 410 -12.51 33.87 10.67
CA VAL A 410 -13.75 34.64 10.83
C VAL A 410 -13.96 35.60 9.66
N SER A 411 -12.90 36.26 9.19
CA SER A 411 -12.96 37.14 8.03
C SER A 411 -13.34 36.38 6.75
N LYS A 412 -12.70 35.23 6.49
CA LYS A 412 -12.97 34.40 5.31
C LYS A 412 -14.38 33.78 5.32
N VAL A 413 -14.91 33.39 6.48
CA VAL A 413 -16.31 32.95 6.59
C VAL A 413 -17.26 34.07 6.14
N ARG A 414 -17.06 35.30 6.62
CA ARG A 414 -17.89 36.46 6.21
C ARG A 414 -17.76 36.77 4.72
N GLU A 415 -16.56 36.64 4.16
CA GLU A 415 -16.29 36.81 2.74
C GLU A 415 -17.09 35.81 1.89
N TYR A 416 -17.04 34.52 2.23
CA TYR A 416 -17.77 33.47 1.53
C TYR A 416 -19.30 33.60 1.70
N GLU A 417 -19.78 34.01 2.87
CA GLU A 417 -21.21 34.29 3.10
C GLU A 417 -21.72 35.44 2.21
N ARG A 418 -20.93 36.51 2.05
CA ARG A 418 -21.27 37.60 1.13
C ARG A 418 -21.25 37.13 -0.33
N ALA A 419 -20.24 36.35 -0.73
CA ALA A 419 -20.14 35.81 -2.08
C ALA A 419 -21.34 34.90 -2.43
N GLY A 420 -21.77 34.06 -1.48
CA GLY A 420 -22.97 33.21 -1.64
C GLY A 420 -24.28 34.00 -1.67
N ALA A 421 -24.39 35.10 -0.92
CA ALA A 421 -25.55 35.99 -0.96
C ALA A 421 -25.68 36.68 -2.33
N SER A 422 -24.57 37.14 -2.92
CA SER A 422 -24.53 37.79 -4.23
C SER A 422 -24.96 36.87 -5.38
N GLN A 423 -24.69 35.56 -5.30
CA GLN A 423 -25.14 34.59 -6.31
C GLN A 423 -26.65 34.26 -6.22
N SER A 424 -27.30 34.58 -5.09
CA SER A 424 -28.74 34.35 -4.89
C SER A 424 -29.62 35.55 -5.28
N GLY A 425 -29.02 36.68 -5.63
CA GLY A 425 -29.69 37.93 -6.02
C GLY A 425 -29.64 38.20 -7.52
N HIS A 426 -30.27 37.36 -8.35
CA HIS A 426 -30.63 37.79 -9.71
C HIS A 426 -31.98 38.54 -9.68
N PRO A 427 -32.07 39.76 -10.23
CA PRO A 427 -33.33 40.48 -10.34
C PRO A 427 -34.26 39.77 -11.34
N ALA A 428 -35.56 39.77 -11.03
CA ALA A 428 -36.60 39.23 -11.90
C ALA A 428 -36.64 40.00 -13.25
N PRO A 429 -36.78 39.31 -14.39
CA PRO A 429 -36.95 39.97 -15.68
C PRO A 429 -38.40 40.47 -15.84
N ALA A 430 -38.52 41.70 -16.37
CA ALA A 430 -39.78 42.33 -16.76
C ALA A 430 -40.31 41.78 -18.10
N ASP A 431 -41.63 41.50 -18.15
CA ASP A 431 -42.63 41.69 -19.23
C ASP A 431 -42.19 41.57 -20.72
N GLN A 432 -42.79 40.81 -21.67
CA GLN A 432 -44.09 40.15 -21.96
C GLN A 432 -43.86 39.03 -23.05
N PRO A 433 -44.83 38.42 -23.79
CA PRO A 433 -46.26 38.08 -23.57
C PRO A 433 -46.62 36.58 -23.83
N LYS A 434 -47.85 36.24 -23.40
CA LYS A 434 -48.79 35.15 -23.79
C LYS A 434 -48.42 33.66 -23.57
N ARG A 435 -49.35 32.99 -22.88
CA ARG A 435 -49.28 31.69 -22.18
C ARG A 435 -49.41 30.45 -23.08
N PRO A 436 -48.64 29.38 -22.80
CA PRO A 436 -49.11 28.00 -22.83
C PRO A 436 -49.58 27.55 -21.42
N PRO A 437 -50.30 26.43 -21.27
CA PRO A 437 -51.10 26.11 -20.08
C PRO A 437 -50.28 25.97 -18.79
N PRO A 438 -50.90 26.07 -17.60
CA PRO A 438 -50.20 26.32 -16.35
C PRO A 438 -49.25 25.16 -16.03
N ARG A 439 -47.94 25.44 -16.14
CA ARG A 439 -46.92 24.54 -15.58
C ARG A 439 -46.97 24.65 -14.07
N MET A 440 -47.05 23.48 -13.40
CA MET A 440 -46.92 23.35 -11.95
C MET A 440 -45.80 24.25 -11.40
N PRO A 441 -46.02 24.97 -10.28
CA PRO A 441 -45.03 25.84 -9.66
C PRO A 441 -43.69 25.12 -9.49
N LEU A 442 -42.57 25.82 -9.76
CA LEU A 442 -41.23 25.24 -9.73
C LEU A 442 -40.93 24.56 -8.38
N LYS A 443 -41.40 25.15 -7.27
CA LYS A 443 -41.34 24.54 -5.92
C LYS A 443 -42.06 23.20 -5.84
N THR A 444 -43.23 23.06 -6.49
CA THR A 444 -44.00 21.80 -6.56
C THR A 444 -43.31 20.77 -7.45
N ARG A 445 -42.67 21.22 -8.54
CA ARG A 445 -41.85 20.38 -9.44
C ARG A 445 -40.62 19.84 -8.74
N LEU A 446 -39.91 20.69 -7.99
CA LEU A 446 -38.73 20.32 -7.21
C LEU A 446 -39.10 19.42 -6.02
N ARG A 447 -40.22 19.68 -5.32
CA ARG A 447 -40.75 18.79 -4.27
C ARG A 447 -41.17 17.43 -4.82
N ARG A 448 -41.78 17.36 -6.01
CA ARG A 448 -42.09 16.08 -6.68
C ARG A 448 -40.83 15.35 -7.15
N LYS A 449 -39.80 16.06 -7.63
CA LYS A 449 -38.51 15.46 -8.02
C LYS A 449 -37.76 14.93 -6.80
N ALA A 450 -37.70 15.69 -5.71
CA ALA A 450 -37.11 15.27 -4.44
C ALA A 450 -37.88 14.11 -3.79
N GLY A 451 -39.22 14.13 -3.84
CA GLY A 451 -40.07 13.05 -3.37
C GLY A 451 -39.89 11.76 -4.19
N ARG A 452 -39.78 11.85 -5.53
CA ARG A 452 -39.49 10.70 -6.40
C ARG A 452 -38.08 10.16 -6.18
N LEU A 453 -37.07 11.03 -5.98
CA LEU A 453 -35.71 10.61 -5.67
C LEU A 453 -35.64 9.90 -4.31
N ARG A 454 -36.34 10.43 -3.29
CA ARG A 454 -36.43 9.82 -1.96
C ARG A 454 -37.17 8.49 -1.98
N GLN A 455 -38.25 8.36 -2.75
CA GLN A 455 -38.94 7.07 -2.93
C GLN A 455 -38.12 6.06 -3.75
N LEU A 456 -37.33 6.51 -4.74
CA LEU A 456 -36.43 5.64 -5.50
C LEU A 456 -35.30 5.08 -4.60
N VAL A 457 -34.76 5.91 -3.71
CA VAL A 457 -33.76 5.52 -2.71
C VAL A 457 -34.37 4.54 -1.69
N ILE A 458 -35.55 4.83 -1.14
CA ILE A 458 -36.24 3.94 -0.19
C ILE A 458 -36.61 2.60 -0.84
N ARG A 459 -37.00 2.59 -2.12
CA ARG A 459 -37.37 1.35 -2.83
C ARG A 459 -36.16 0.48 -3.16
N ARG A 460 -35.00 1.07 -3.47
CA ARG A 460 -33.74 0.33 -3.63
C ARG A 460 -33.21 -0.24 -2.31
N LEU A 461 -33.37 0.50 -1.21
CA LEU A 461 -32.97 0.07 0.13
C LEU A 461 -33.87 -1.03 0.74
N ARG A 462 -35.01 -1.35 0.12
CA ARG A 462 -35.93 -2.42 0.55
C ARG A 462 -35.87 -3.67 -0.33
N GLN A 463 -35.14 -3.62 -1.44
CA GLN A 463 -34.95 -4.75 -2.37
C GLN A 463 -33.54 -5.36 -2.26
N THR A 464 -32.69 -4.77 -1.42
CA THR A 464 -31.49 -5.35 -0.80
C THR A 464 -31.81 -5.57 0.66
#